data_AF-A0A6L6FIA0-F1
#
_entry.id   AF-A0A6L6FIA0-F1
#
_cell.length_a   1.000
_cell.length_b   1.000
_cell.length_c   1.000
_cell.angle_alpha   90.00
_cell.angle_beta   90.00
_cell.angle_gamma   90.00
#
_symmetry.space_group_name_H-M   'P 1'
#
loop_
_entity.id
_entity.type
_entity.pdbx_description
1 polymer ?
#
loop_
_entity_poly.entity_id
_entity_poly.type
_entity_poly.pdbx_seq_one_letter_code
_entity_poly.pdbx_strand_id
1 'polypeptide(L)'
;MPKPNIELRFSQETLLINLKEFDNKGKIANFFRGEKSQSRLSHLKKMVTWDGVDYSMSDGYCYGFSNEFLSYSSIGQGNDYLNKLNELINIIDDKTEYKNAYDKVRAKSLKMHASVLFNEYLKDVIYTHRIETDSSVIHANLSYRYVTPIEGKSFLEYMSHSIDEGIESYKKYREKNKNKQQYADNLKELQKIKLHQFYDALEIEFSQIEKRNNPLAQDPWFKQFHERFSSRKNEIAKNFDINDANFSQEMILKSLDFDNYKIQKENNRKNGVSLDLDNHNYNGRESYRSEINLSEFIHKISSHTNKSQEILLFEFKAVNHSMALVVNYNQKTQSWDYNFFDPNYGVFKYYDEASFKAFIIDFVDKQADYYGFLRKENGDFGIGYSSFYKNEFQRAPLKNLNIENIKLTESLLLAEGKETVYLDNNKKIS
;
A
#
# COMPACT_ATOMS: atom_id res chain seq x y z
N MET A 1 -13.31 -2.91 23.90
CA MET A 1 -13.78 -2.54 22.56
C MET A 1 -14.83 -3.55 22.10
N PRO A 2 -15.81 -3.15 21.27
CA PRO A 2 -16.67 -4.11 20.59
C PRO A 2 -15.83 -5.07 19.74
N LYS A 3 -16.30 -6.30 19.53
CA LYS A 3 -15.65 -7.24 18.61
C LYS A 3 -16.04 -6.91 17.16
N PRO A 4 -15.11 -7.00 16.20
CA PRO A 4 -15.45 -6.80 14.79
C PRO A 4 -16.36 -7.93 14.29
N ASN A 5 -17.22 -7.64 13.32
CA ASN A 5 -18.12 -8.60 12.68
C ASN A 5 -17.36 -9.57 11.76
N ILE A 6 -16.26 -9.10 11.16
CA ILE A 6 -15.33 -9.91 10.37
C ILE A 6 -13.94 -9.66 10.94
N GLU A 7 -13.31 -10.66 11.55
CA GLU A 7 -11.92 -10.60 12.00
C GLU A 7 -10.99 -10.97 10.83
N LEU A 8 -9.91 -10.21 10.65
CA LEU A 8 -8.82 -10.62 9.76
C LEU A 8 -7.96 -11.66 10.48
N ARG A 9 -7.88 -12.87 9.93
CA ARG A 9 -7.09 -13.98 10.54
C ARG A 9 -5.58 -13.84 10.34
N PHE A 10 -5.17 -12.84 9.58
CA PHE A 10 -3.79 -12.43 9.38
C PHE A 10 -3.72 -10.94 9.72
N SER A 11 -3.27 -10.62 10.94
CA SER A 11 -3.00 -9.23 11.30
C SER A 11 -1.63 -8.82 10.76
N GLN A 12 -1.34 -7.52 10.77
CA GLN A 12 0.04 -7.03 10.64
C GLN A 12 0.97 -7.75 11.60
N GLU A 13 0.50 -8.02 12.81
CA GLU A 13 1.23 -8.76 13.82
C GLU A 13 1.51 -10.18 13.35
N THR A 14 0.56 -10.93 12.80
CA THR A 14 0.82 -12.29 12.28
C THR A 14 1.75 -12.26 11.06
N LEU A 15 1.61 -11.27 10.17
CA LEU A 15 2.51 -11.10 9.02
C LEU A 15 3.94 -10.76 9.49
N LEU A 16 4.07 -9.77 10.39
CA LEU A 16 5.34 -9.30 10.95
C LEU A 16 5.95 -10.26 11.98
N ILE A 17 5.19 -11.03 12.76
CA ILE A 17 5.68 -12.05 13.70
C ILE A 17 6.28 -13.21 12.90
N ASN A 18 5.57 -13.70 11.88
CA ASN A 18 6.10 -14.72 10.98
C ASN A 18 7.39 -14.27 10.26
N LEU A 19 7.60 -12.96 10.08
CA LEU A 19 8.79 -12.37 9.47
C LEU A 19 9.90 -12.01 10.49
N LYS A 20 9.56 -11.51 11.68
CA LYS A 20 10.46 -11.09 12.77
C LYS A 20 11.05 -12.28 13.54
N GLU A 21 10.32 -13.39 13.68
CA GLU A 21 10.82 -14.62 14.32
C GLU A 21 12.04 -15.23 13.58
N PHE A 22 12.31 -14.79 12.35
CA PHE A 22 13.46 -15.22 11.54
C PHE A 22 14.71 -14.34 11.71
N ASP A 23 14.57 -13.06 12.06
CA ASP A 23 15.69 -12.09 12.06
C ASP A 23 16.50 -12.11 13.37
N ASN A 24 15.90 -12.57 14.47
CA ASN A 24 16.60 -12.79 15.73
C ASN A 24 17.33 -14.14 15.74
N LYS A 25 18.52 -14.20 15.13
CA LYS A 25 19.40 -15.37 15.24
C LYS A 25 19.75 -15.68 16.70
N GLY A 26 19.42 -16.91 17.13
CA GLY A 26 20.23 -17.66 18.09
C GLY A 26 19.51 -18.29 19.29
N LYS A 27 18.30 -17.88 19.64
CA LYS A 27 17.59 -18.43 20.80
C LYS A 27 16.13 -18.75 20.48
N ILE A 28 15.95 -19.74 19.60
CA ILE A 28 14.95 -20.86 19.65
C ILE A 28 15.40 -21.83 18.53
N ALA A 29 16.65 -22.30 18.61
CA ALA A 29 17.16 -23.34 17.70
C ALA A 29 16.53 -24.74 17.98
N ASN A 30 15.59 -24.84 18.93
CA ASN A 30 15.09 -26.12 19.43
C ASN A 30 13.55 -26.28 19.41
N PHE A 31 12.78 -25.37 18.83
CA PHE A 31 11.32 -25.58 18.67
C PHE A 31 10.85 -25.75 17.21
N PHE A 32 11.69 -25.41 16.22
CA PHE A 32 11.31 -25.44 14.80
C PHE A 32 12.39 -26.06 13.90
N ARG A 33 12.85 -27.28 14.21
CA ARG A 33 13.62 -28.08 13.25
C ARG A 33 12.65 -28.75 12.27
N GLY A 34 12.44 -28.12 11.12
CA GLY A 34 11.79 -28.76 9.97
C GLY A 34 11.85 -27.86 8.74
N GLU A 35 12.13 -28.45 7.57
CA GLU A 35 12.24 -27.81 6.24
C GLU A 35 11.02 -26.92 5.84
N LYS A 36 9.93 -26.97 6.61
CA LYS A 36 8.63 -26.32 6.36
C LYS A 36 8.56 -24.83 6.72
N SER A 37 9.41 -24.29 7.61
CA SER A 37 9.41 -22.85 7.91
C SER A 37 10.04 -22.02 6.78
N GLN A 38 11.08 -22.55 6.14
CA GLN A 38 11.72 -21.92 4.98
C GLN A 38 10.81 -21.87 3.74
N SER A 39 9.91 -22.83 3.54
CA SER A 39 9.00 -22.83 2.37
C SER A 39 7.87 -21.81 2.49
N ARG A 40 7.31 -21.60 3.70
CA ARG A 40 6.30 -20.56 3.99
C ARG A 40 6.91 -19.16 3.92
N LEU A 41 8.11 -19.00 4.48
CA LEU A 41 8.84 -17.72 4.46
C LEU A 41 9.29 -17.34 3.05
N SER A 42 9.72 -18.31 2.22
CA SER A 42 10.07 -18.04 0.82
C SER A 42 8.85 -17.74 -0.05
N HIS A 43 7.69 -18.34 0.23
CA HIS A 43 6.43 -17.95 -0.41
C HIS A 43 6.02 -16.54 0.02
N LEU A 44 5.97 -16.25 1.32
CA LEU A 44 5.64 -14.91 1.84
C LEU A 44 6.59 -13.82 1.34
N LYS A 45 7.91 -14.09 1.31
CA LYS A 45 8.90 -13.17 0.71
C LYS A 45 8.68 -12.98 -0.78
N LYS A 46 8.36 -14.03 -1.54
CA LYS A 46 7.99 -13.88 -2.96
C LYS A 46 6.67 -13.10 -3.14
N MET A 47 5.75 -13.23 -2.20
CA MET A 47 4.42 -12.62 -2.25
C MET A 47 4.51 -11.12 -2.09
N VAL A 48 5.32 -10.65 -1.15
CA VAL A 48 5.52 -9.23 -0.82
C VAL A 48 6.68 -8.59 -1.57
N THR A 49 7.26 -9.30 -2.54
CA THR A 49 8.30 -8.77 -3.43
C THR A 49 7.73 -8.26 -4.75
N TRP A 50 8.05 -7.02 -5.12
CA TRP A 50 7.84 -6.51 -6.47
C TRP A 50 9.20 -6.28 -7.15
N ASP A 51 9.41 -6.84 -8.35
CA ASP A 51 10.68 -6.82 -9.08
C ASP A 51 11.90 -7.25 -8.20
N GLY A 52 11.68 -8.18 -7.28
CA GLY A 52 12.70 -8.71 -6.37
C GLY A 52 12.94 -7.90 -5.09
N VAL A 53 12.19 -6.82 -4.85
CA VAL A 53 12.30 -5.96 -3.66
C VAL A 53 11.24 -6.32 -2.62
N ASP A 54 11.61 -6.65 -1.38
CA ASP A 54 10.72 -7.10 -0.28
C ASP A 54 10.06 -5.92 0.47
N TYR A 55 8.75 -5.76 0.31
CA TYR A 55 7.93 -4.71 0.94
C TYR A 55 7.14 -5.17 2.17
N SER A 56 7.39 -6.38 2.69
CA SER A 56 6.61 -6.92 3.83
C SER A 56 6.83 -6.23 5.16
N MET A 57 7.86 -5.40 5.26
CA MET A 57 8.39 -4.89 6.54
C MET A 57 8.28 -3.36 6.66
N SER A 58 7.47 -2.71 5.82
CA SER A 58 7.16 -1.28 5.89
C SER A 58 5.77 -1.00 6.50
N ASP A 59 5.65 0.14 7.17
CA ASP A 59 4.53 0.48 8.07
C ASP A 59 3.22 0.85 7.33
N GLY A 60 3.11 0.58 6.03
CA GLY A 60 2.02 1.07 5.15
C GLY A 60 1.11 -0.02 4.58
N TYR A 61 1.17 -1.26 5.07
CA TYR A 61 0.26 -2.34 4.65
C TYR A 61 -1.22 -1.97 4.90
N CYS A 62 -1.51 -1.18 5.95
CA CYS A 62 -2.87 -0.72 6.26
C CYS A 62 -3.45 0.05 5.09
N TYR A 63 -2.63 0.93 4.49
CA TYR A 63 -2.98 1.72 3.32
C TYR A 63 -3.43 0.83 2.15
N GLY A 64 -2.63 -0.20 1.83
CA GLY A 64 -2.95 -1.14 0.76
C GLY A 64 -4.24 -1.92 1.00
N PHE A 65 -4.45 -2.44 2.22
CA PHE A 65 -5.67 -3.18 2.55
C PHE A 65 -6.91 -2.29 2.56
N SER A 66 -6.80 -1.07 3.11
CA SER A 66 -7.90 -0.11 3.11
C SER A 66 -8.29 0.28 1.68
N ASN A 67 -7.32 0.51 0.79
CA ASN A 67 -7.59 0.80 -0.61
C ASN A 67 -8.27 -0.37 -1.34
N GLU A 68 -7.80 -1.60 -1.12
CA GLU A 68 -8.41 -2.80 -1.73
C GLU A 68 -9.82 -3.07 -1.20
N PHE A 69 -10.05 -2.87 0.10
CA PHE A 69 -11.37 -2.96 0.70
C PHE A 69 -12.33 -1.91 0.11
N LEU A 70 -11.90 -0.66 -0.05
CA LEU A 70 -12.70 0.40 -0.68
C LEU A 70 -13.02 0.06 -2.14
N SER A 71 -12.02 -0.46 -2.86
CA SER A 71 -12.16 -0.87 -4.25
C SER A 71 -13.19 -1.98 -4.43
N TYR A 72 -13.14 -3.05 -3.63
CA TYR A 72 -14.19 -4.09 -3.65
C TYR A 72 -15.53 -3.59 -3.11
N SER A 73 -15.53 -2.65 -2.17
CA SER A 73 -16.77 -2.03 -1.65
C SER A 73 -17.51 -1.21 -2.71
N SER A 74 -16.80 -0.60 -3.66
CA SER A 74 -17.40 0.13 -4.80
C SER A 74 -18.34 -0.74 -5.68
N ILE A 75 -18.16 -2.07 -5.63
CA ILE A 75 -19.00 -3.08 -6.31
C ILE A 75 -19.78 -3.95 -5.32
N GLY A 76 -19.86 -3.57 -4.04
CA GLY A 76 -20.60 -4.28 -3.01
C GLY A 76 -19.93 -5.53 -2.44
N GLN A 77 -18.64 -5.78 -2.75
CA GLN A 77 -17.91 -7.00 -2.40
C GLN A 77 -16.83 -6.79 -1.32
N GLY A 78 -16.75 -5.63 -0.66
CA GLY A 78 -15.69 -5.34 0.33
C GLY A 78 -15.61 -6.36 1.47
N ASN A 79 -16.77 -6.76 2.01
CA ASN A 79 -16.85 -7.81 3.03
C ASN A 79 -16.50 -9.20 2.49
N ASP A 80 -16.94 -9.51 1.27
CA ASP A 80 -16.67 -10.80 0.62
C ASP A 80 -15.18 -10.97 0.31
N TYR A 81 -14.48 -9.88 0.00
CA TYR A 81 -13.04 -9.86 -0.22
C TYR A 81 -12.29 -10.34 1.03
N LEU A 82 -12.61 -9.77 2.20
CA LEU A 82 -11.95 -10.18 3.44
C LEU A 82 -12.30 -11.61 3.84
N ASN A 83 -13.57 -12.03 3.63
CA ASN A 83 -13.97 -13.41 3.84
C ASN A 83 -13.23 -14.38 2.92
N LYS A 84 -13.02 -14.01 1.65
CA LYS A 84 -12.26 -14.80 0.68
C LYS A 84 -10.80 -14.92 1.09
N LEU A 85 -10.16 -13.84 1.56
CA LEU A 85 -8.79 -13.92 2.09
C LEU A 85 -8.69 -14.87 3.29
N ASN A 86 -9.64 -14.79 4.23
CA ASN A 86 -9.72 -15.70 5.37
C ASN A 86 -9.93 -17.16 4.93
N GLU A 87 -10.82 -17.42 3.97
CA GLU A 87 -11.06 -18.74 3.38
C GLU A 87 -9.77 -19.33 2.80
N LEU A 88 -9.08 -18.55 1.97
CA LEU A 88 -7.85 -18.98 1.32
C LEU A 88 -6.73 -19.28 2.33
N ILE A 89 -6.56 -18.42 3.34
CA ILE A 89 -5.60 -18.69 4.41
C ILE A 89 -5.96 -19.95 5.17
N ASN A 90 -7.23 -20.18 5.52
CA ASN A 90 -7.63 -21.41 6.21
C ASN A 90 -7.25 -22.66 5.41
N ILE A 91 -7.40 -22.62 4.09
CA ILE A 91 -6.99 -23.71 3.20
C ILE A 91 -5.46 -23.87 3.21
N ILE A 92 -4.72 -22.77 3.05
CA ILE A 92 -3.25 -22.76 3.01
C ILE A 92 -2.66 -23.29 4.32
N ASP A 93 -3.25 -22.89 5.45
CA ASP A 93 -2.78 -23.23 6.79
C ASP A 93 -3.34 -24.52 7.36
N ASP A 94 -4.26 -25.19 6.66
CA ASP A 94 -4.81 -26.48 7.10
C ASP A 94 -3.69 -27.47 7.46
N LYS A 95 -3.70 -27.97 8.70
CA LYS A 95 -2.69 -28.89 9.23
C LYS A 95 -3.18 -30.34 9.30
N THR A 96 -4.35 -30.62 8.75
CA THR A 96 -4.94 -31.96 8.77
C THR A 96 -3.96 -32.99 8.21
N GLU A 97 -3.67 -34.03 8.99
CA GLU A 97 -2.85 -35.15 8.57
C GLU A 97 -3.71 -36.17 7.83
N TYR A 98 -3.60 -36.20 6.51
CA TYR A 98 -4.30 -37.16 5.67
C TYR A 98 -3.55 -38.49 5.63
N LYS A 99 -4.26 -39.60 5.87
CA LYS A 99 -3.65 -40.93 5.92
C LYS A 99 -3.43 -41.53 4.53
N ASN A 100 -4.39 -41.38 3.62
CA ASN A 100 -4.30 -41.92 2.26
C ASN A 100 -3.58 -40.94 1.31
N ALA A 101 -2.95 -41.50 0.27
CA ALA A 101 -2.21 -40.76 -0.75
C ALA A 101 -3.10 -39.77 -1.53
N TYR A 102 -4.31 -40.20 -1.87
CA TYR A 102 -5.26 -39.44 -2.65
C TYR A 102 -5.64 -38.11 -1.98
N ASP A 103 -6.05 -38.16 -0.71
CA ASP A 103 -6.42 -36.99 0.09
C ASP A 103 -5.22 -36.08 0.34
N LYS A 104 -4.00 -36.63 0.50
CA LYS A 104 -2.77 -35.82 0.58
C LYS A 104 -2.56 -35.00 -0.70
N VAL A 105 -2.73 -35.63 -1.87
CA VAL A 105 -2.55 -34.95 -3.16
C VAL A 105 -3.66 -33.93 -3.41
N ARG A 106 -4.92 -34.28 -3.09
CA ARG A 106 -6.05 -33.36 -3.18
C ARG A 106 -5.89 -32.14 -2.26
N ALA A 107 -5.44 -32.33 -1.03
CA ALA A 107 -5.15 -31.23 -0.12
C ALA A 107 -3.98 -30.37 -0.62
N LYS A 108 -2.95 -30.99 -1.20
CA LYS A 108 -1.80 -30.28 -1.79
C LYS A 108 -2.21 -29.45 -3.00
N SER A 109 -3.00 -29.99 -3.93
CA SER A 109 -3.47 -29.25 -5.11
C SER A 109 -4.34 -28.06 -4.69
N LEU A 110 -5.28 -28.29 -3.76
CA LEU A 110 -6.13 -27.22 -3.21
C LEU A 110 -5.29 -26.09 -2.57
N LYS A 111 -4.27 -26.43 -1.78
CA LYS A 111 -3.34 -25.45 -1.19
C LYS A 111 -2.54 -24.67 -2.22
N MET A 112 -2.08 -25.31 -3.30
CA MET A 112 -1.35 -24.64 -4.37
C MET A 112 -2.23 -23.58 -5.05
N HIS A 113 -3.45 -23.95 -5.44
CA HIS A 113 -4.39 -23.02 -6.08
C HIS A 113 -4.86 -21.91 -5.14
N ALA A 114 -5.09 -22.24 -3.86
CA ALA A 114 -5.41 -21.23 -2.85
C ALA A 114 -4.27 -20.24 -2.64
N SER A 115 -3.02 -20.71 -2.62
CA SER A 115 -1.85 -19.83 -2.54
C SER A 115 -1.75 -18.89 -3.74
N VAL A 116 -1.95 -19.41 -4.95
CA VAL A 116 -1.91 -18.57 -6.17
C VAL A 116 -3.00 -17.49 -6.12
N LEU A 117 -4.24 -17.87 -5.83
CA LEU A 117 -5.35 -16.91 -5.79
C LEU A 117 -5.19 -15.88 -4.65
N PHE A 118 -4.68 -16.31 -3.49
CA PHE A 118 -4.38 -15.41 -2.39
C PHE A 118 -3.32 -14.38 -2.79
N ASN A 119 -2.28 -14.81 -3.50
CA ASN A 119 -1.21 -13.92 -3.98
C ASN A 119 -1.73 -12.92 -5.01
N GLU A 120 -2.64 -13.34 -5.89
CA GLU A 120 -3.30 -12.42 -6.83
C GLU A 120 -4.02 -11.29 -6.08
N TYR A 121 -4.73 -11.59 -4.99
CA TYR A 121 -5.45 -10.59 -4.20
C TYR A 121 -4.56 -9.67 -3.37
N LEU A 122 -3.38 -10.14 -2.96
CA LEU A 122 -2.44 -9.30 -2.22
C LEU A 122 -1.55 -8.44 -3.12
N LYS A 123 -1.43 -8.76 -4.40
CA LYS A 123 -0.57 -8.04 -5.35
C LYS A 123 -0.85 -6.54 -5.33
N ASP A 124 -2.13 -6.15 -5.38
CA ASP A 124 -2.53 -4.75 -5.42
C ASP A 124 -2.36 -4.05 -4.06
N VAL A 125 -2.56 -4.78 -2.94
CA VAL A 125 -2.23 -4.30 -1.58
C VAL A 125 -0.75 -3.90 -1.52
N ILE A 126 0.14 -4.78 -1.97
CA ILE A 126 1.59 -4.59 -1.90
C ILE A 126 2.04 -3.48 -2.83
N TYR A 127 1.48 -3.44 -4.04
CA TYR A 127 1.78 -2.38 -5.01
C TYR A 127 1.40 -1.00 -4.47
N THR A 128 0.20 -0.90 -3.90
CA THR A 128 -0.33 0.33 -3.32
C THR A 128 0.46 0.74 -2.06
N HIS A 129 0.88 -0.25 -1.25
CA HIS A 129 1.75 -0.04 -0.11
C HIS A 129 3.12 0.54 -0.48
N ARG A 130 3.74 0.03 -1.55
CA ARG A 130 5.01 0.54 -2.07
C ARG A 130 4.91 2.04 -2.37
N ILE A 131 3.91 2.44 -3.17
CA ILE A 131 3.73 3.83 -3.60
C ILE A 131 3.68 4.78 -2.40
N GLU A 132 2.93 4.42 -1.36
CA GLU A 132 2.80 5.22 -0.13
C GLU A 132 4.11 5.32 0.64
N THR A 133 4.84 4.20 0.75
CA THR A 133 6.16 4.17 1.37
C THR A 133 7.12 5.07 0.59
N ASP A 134 7.08 5.01 -0.74
CA ASP A 134 7.98 5.75 -1.60
C ASP A 134 7.82 7.26 -1.42
N SER A 135 6.55 7.70 -1.43
CA SER A 135 6.16 9.07 -1.13
C SER A 135 6.63 9.51 0.27
N SER A 136 6.45 8.68 1.30
CA SER A 136 6.84 9.06 2.68
C SER A 136 8.33 9.34 2.85
N VAL A 137 9.21 8.58 2.18
CA VAL A 137 10.66 8.77 2.29
C VAL A 137 11.14 9.97 1.47
N ILE A 138 10.54 10.21 0.30
CA ILE A 138 10.78 11.44 -0.47
C ILE A 138 10.52 12.68 0.40
N HIS A 139 9.44 12.67 1.19
CA HIS A 139 9.10 13.76 2.09
C HIS A 139 10.03 13.88 3.30
N ALA A 140 10.45 12.75 3.88
CA ALA A 140 11.49 12.78 4.90
C ALA A 140 12.76 13.47 4.35
N ASN A 141 13.14 13.19 3.10
CA ASN A 141 14.27 13.85 2.45
C ASN A 141 14.03 15.35 2.21
N LEU A 142 12.81 15.78 1.86
CA LEU A 142 12.45 17.20 1.72
C LEU A 142 12.64 18.01 3.02
N SER A 143 12.56 17.36 4.18
CA SER A 143 12.77 18.03 5.48
C SER A 143 14.25 18.34 5.80
N TYR A 144 15.19 17.78 5.04
CA TYR A 144 16.63 18.04 5.18
C TYR A 144 17.10 19.02 4.11
N ARG A 145 17.38 20.28 4.49
CA ARG A 145 18.03 21.28 3.63
C ARG A 145 19.53 21.04 3.58
N TYR A 146 20.16 21.39 2.46
CA TYR A 146 21.61 21.30 2.32
C TYR A 146 22.33 22.26 3.28
N VAL A 147 23.40 21.75 3.91
CA VAL A 147 24.26 22.50 4.85
C VAL A 147 25.73 22.47 4.43
N THR A 148 26.07 21.73 3.37
CA THR A 148 27.45 21.47 2.93
C THR A 148 27.95 22.55 1.95
N PRO A 149 29.23 22.97 2.00
CA PRO A 149 29.79 23.96 1.07
C PRO A 149 29.89 23.46 -0.38
N ILE A 150 29.69 24.36 -1.35
CA ILE A 150 29.66 24.09 -2.81
C ILE A 150 31.06 23.96 -3.44
N GLU A 151 32.12 24.37 -2.75
CA GLU A 151 33.43 24.67 -3.34
C GLU A 151 34.03 23.55 -4.22
N GLY A 152 34.35 23.93 -5.46
CA GLY A 152 35.12 23.12 -6.41
C GLY A 152 34.36 22.01 -7.15
N LYS A 153 33.05 21.86 -6.94
CA LYS A 153 32.22 20.85 -7.61
C LYS A 153 31.38 21.47 -8.72
N SER A 154 31.19 20.75 -9.84
CA SER A 154 30.12 21.09 -10.79
C SER A 154 28.74 20.87 -10.16
N PHE A 155 27.71 21.50 -10.73
CA PHE A 155 26.34 21.38 -10.21
C PHE A 155 25.86 19.92 -10.10
N LEU A 156 26.09 19.12 -11.14
CA LEU A 156 25.71 17.69 -11.13
C LEU A 156 26.47 16.91 -10.06
N GLU A 157 27.78 17.15 -9.89
CA GLU A 157 28.58 16.49 -8.86
C GLU A 157 28.13 16.87 -7.45
N TYR A 158 27.85 18.16 -7.22
CA TYR A 158 27.35 18.63 -5.94
C TYR A 158 25.98 18.04 -5.61
N MET A 159 25.03 18.10 -6.55
CA MET A 159 23.69 17.56 -6.35
C MET A 159 23.70 16.05 -6.13
N SER A 160 24.48 15.31 -6.93
CA SER A 160 24.61 13.85 -6.79
C SER A 160 25.20 13.46 -5.44
N HIS A 161 26.26 14.15 -5.00
CA HIS A 161 26.86 13.95 -3.69
C HIS A 161 25.88 14.26 -2.56
N SER A 162 25.10 15.32 -2.71
CA SER A 162 24.17 15.76 -1.66
C SER A 162 22.97 14.80 -1.53
N ILE A 163 22.53 14.18 -2.63
CA ILE A 163 21.56 13.07 -2.61
C ILE A 163 22.12 11.88 -1.81
N ASP A 164 23.40 11.55 -1.99
CA ASP A 164 24.05 10.47 -1.22
C ASP A 164 24.08 10.80 0.29
N GLU A 165 24.46 12.02 0.67
CA GLU A 165 24.49 12.46 2.08
C GLU A 165 23.09 12.46 2.74
N GLY A 166 22.06 12.92 2.01
CA GLY A 166 20.68 12.93 2.49
C GLY A 166 20.15 11.52 2.79
N ILE A 167 20.45 10.55 1.93
CA ILE A 167 20.05 9.15 2.11
C ILE A 167 20.80 8.49 3.27
N GLU A 168 22.09 8.76 3.44
CA GLU A 168 22.83 8.25 4.60
C GLU A 168 22.29 8.79 5.93
N SER A 169 21.80 10.03 5.96
CA SER A 169 21.13 10.61 7.13
C SER A 169 19.80 9.91 7.43
N TYR A 170 19.00 9.61 6.40
CA TYR A 170 17.78 8.80 6.54
C TYR A 170 18.08 7.37 7.04
N LYS A 171 19.13 6.73 6.51
CA LYS A 171 19.58 5.40 6.95
C LYS A 171 20.02 5.40 8.42
N LYS A 172 20.73 6.43 8.88
CA LYS A 172 21.12 6.61 10.29
C LYS A 172 19.92 6.64 11.23
N TYR A 173 18.87 7.38 10.86
CA TYR A 173 17.62 7.45 11.62
C TYR A 173 16.86 6.10 11.69
N ARG A 174 17.14 5.17 10.77
CA ARG A 174 16.49 3.86 10.66
C ARG A 174 17.46 2.67 10.74
N GLU A 175 18.62 2.85 11.37
CA GLU A 175 19.77 1.91 11.39
C GLU A 175 19.43 0.45 11.71
N LYS A 176 18.38 0.22 12.50
CA LYS A 176 17.98 -1.14 12.93
C LYS A 176 17.22 -1.93 11.86
N ASN A 177 16.92 -1.35 10.70
CA ASN A 177 16.11 -2.00 9.66
C ASN A 177 16.84 -2.03 8.30
N LYS A 178 17.51 -3.14 8.02
CA LYS A 178 18.28 -3.37 6.77
C LYS A 178 17.44 -3.25 5.50
N ASN A 179 16.15 -3.59 5.55
CA ASN A 179 15.26 -3.49 4.40
C ASN A 179 14.91 -2.03 4.10
N LYS A 180 14.71 -1.20 5.13
CA LYS A 180 14.56 0.26 4.97
C LYS A 180 15.82 0.93 4.41
N GLN A 181 17.01 0.35 4.63
CA GLN A 181 18.26 0.80 4.02
C GLN A 181 18.33 0.48 2.52
N GLN A 182 17.97 -0.74 2.11
CA GLN A 182 17.92 -1.12 0.70
C GLN A 182 16.89 -0.29 -0.09
N TYR A 183 15.73 -0.02 0.53
CA TYR A 183 14.74 0.90 -0.04
C TYR A 183 15.31 2.32 -0.25
N ALA A 184 16.02 2.86 0.75
CA ALA A 184 16.65 4.17 0.66
C ALA A 184 17.70 4.24 -0.46
N ASP A 185 18.43 3.15 -0.70
CA ASP A 185 19.36 3.06 -1.83
C ASP A 185 18.65 3.12 -3.20
N ASN A 186 17.48 2.50 -3.36
CA ASN A 186 16.72 2.60 -4.61
C ASN A 186 16.22 4.04 -4.85
N LEU A 187 15.74 4.72 -3.81
CA LEU A 187 15.29 6.10 -3.92
C LEU A 187 16.43 7.06 -4.25
N LYS A 188 17.65 6.78 -3.76
CA LYS A 188 18.88 7.50 -4.12
C LYS A 188 19.12 7.46 -5.62
N GLU A 189 19.04 6.27 -6.23
CA GLU A 189 19.25 6.11 -7.67
C GLU A 189 18.15 6.80 -8.48
N LEU A 190 16.88 6.72 -8.05
CA LEU A 190 15.78 7.43 -8.71
C LEU A 190 15.95 8.95 -8.69
N GLN A 191 16.42 9.52 -7.58
CA GLN A 191 16.73 10.95 -7.49
C GLN A 191 17.85 11.34 -8.47
N LYS A 192 18.91 10.54 -8.59
CA LYS A 192 20.00 10.80 -9.54
C LYS A 192 19.53 10.70 -11.00
N ILE A 193 18.73 9.68 -11.34
CA ILE A 193 18.13 9.56 -12.67
C ILE A 193 17.29 10.80 -12.99
N LYS A 194 16.46 11.24 -12.04
CA LYS A 194 15.60 12.41 -12.22
C LYS A 194 16.39 13.71 -12.35
N LEU A 195 17.45 13.89 -11.55
CA LEU A 195 18.39 15.01 -11.66
C LEU A 195 18.96 15.10 -13.08
N HIS A 196 19.45 13.98 -13.63
CA HIS A 196 19.99 13.94 -14.99
C HIS A 196 18.92 14.26 -16.04
N GLN A 197 17.73 13.66 -15.93
CA GLN A 197 16.61 13.96 -16.83
C GLN A 197 16.28 15.45 -16.87
N PHE A 198 16.26 16.11 -15.72
CA PHE A 198 15.95 17.54 -15.61
C PHE A 198 17.08 18.39 -16.20
N TYR A 199 18.33 18.11 -15.81
CA TYR A 199 19.48 18.90 -16.22
C TYR A 199 19.80 18.77 -17.72
N ASP A 200 19.74 17.56 -18.27
CA ASP A 200 20.02 17.30 -19.69
C ASP A 200 18.94 17.95 -20.58
N ALA A 201 17.69 18.01 -20.11
CA ALA A 201 16.59 18.65 -20.82
C ALA A 201 16.66 20.19 -20.85
N LEU A 202 17.59 20.82 -20.12
CA LEU A 202 17.84 22.27 -20.21
C LEU A 202 18.40 22.70 -21.57
N GLU A 203 18.91 21.77 -22.40
CA GLU A 203 19.39 22.09 -23.78
C GLU A 203 18.26 22.30 -24.78
N ILE A 204 17.06 21.88 -24.41
CA ILE A 204 15.92 21.82 -25.32
C ILE A 204 14.93 22.91 -24.89
N GLU A 205 14.52 23.75 -25.82
CA GLU A 205 13.43 24.71 -25.61
C GLU A 205 12.17 23.98 -25.13
N PHE A 206 11.49 24.49 -24.09
CA PHE A 206 10.34 23.81 -23.48
C PHE A 206 9.25 23.51 -24.50
N SER A 207 8.99 24.44 -25.42
CA SER A 207 8.03 24.27 -26.52
C SER A 207 8.34 23.08 -27.44
N GLN A 208 9.60 22.68 -27.57
CA GLN A 208 10.00 21.48 -28.31
C GLN A 208 9.78 20.20 -27.51
N ILE A 209 9.91 20.26 -26.17
CA ILE A 209 9.60 19.15 -25.26
C ILE A 209 8.09 18.88 -25.28
N GLU A 210 7.25 19.92 -25.23
CA GLU A 210 5.79 19.84 -25.33
C GLU A 210 5.34 19.20 -26.65
N LYS A 211 5.88 19.66 -27.79
CA LYS A 211 5.52 19.16 -29.13
C LYS A 211 5.82 17.67 -29.32
N ARG A 212 6.74 17.10 -28.55
CA ARG A 212 7.14 15.68 -28.62
C ARG A 212 6.25 14.75 -27.78
N ASN A 213 5.22 15.27 -27.11
CA ASN A 213 4.46 14.53 -26.09
C ASN A 213 5.40 13.86 -25.06
N ASN A 214 6.50 14.53 -24.71
CA ASN A 214 7.45 14.00 -23.74
C ASN A 214 6.78 14.00 -22.35
N PRO A 215 6.83 12.89 -21.58
CA PRO A 215 6.29 12.84 -20.22
C PRO A 215 6.78 13.96 -19.29
N LEU A 216 7.99 14.48 -19.51
CA LEU A 216 8.52 15.63 -18.76
C LEU A 216 7.69 16.90 -18.95
N ALA A 217 7.11 17.14 -20.12
CA ALA A 217 6.27 18.32 -20.35
C ALA A 217 4.98 18.30 -19.52
N GLN A 218 4.55 17.12 -19.06
CA GLN A 218 3.38 16.96 -18.19
C GLN A 218 3.73 17.05 -16.70
N ASP A 219 5.01 17.23 -16.37
CA ASP A 219 5.48 17.36 -14.99
C ASP A 219 5.56 18.85 -14.61
N PRO A 220 4.71 19.34 -13.68
CA PRO A 220 4.68 20.75 -13.29
C PRO A 220 5.96 21.19 -12.56
N TRP A 221 6.69 20.26 -11.93
CA TRP A 221 7.93 20.53 -11.22
C TRP A 221 9.11 20.60 -12.19
N PHE A 222 9.08 19.78 -13.25
CA PHE A 222 10.01 19.95 -14.37
C PHE A 222 9.83 21.30 -15.04
N LYS A 223 8.58 21.73 -15.29
CA LYS A 223 8.31 23.03 -15.89
C LYS A 223 8.93 24.18 -15.07
N GLN A 224 8.72 24.19 -13.76
CA GLN A 224 9.33 25.18 -12.86
C GLN A 224 10.86 25.12 -12.87
N PHE A 225 11.42 23.91 -12.88
CA PHE A 225 12.87 23.71 -12.98
C PHE A 225 13.43 24.30 -14.28
N HIS A 226 12.78 24.00 -15.41
CA HIS A 226 13.19 24.45 -16.74
C HIS A 226 13.07 25.98 -16.88
N GLU A 227 11.97 26.57 -16.41
CA GLU A 227 11.76 28.02 -16.40
C GLU A 227 12.85 28.75 -15.62
N ARG A 228 13.33 28.19 -14.50
CA ARG A 228 14.38 28.81 -13.68
C ARG A 228 15.77 28.74 -14.32
N PHE A 229 16.11 27.62 -14.98
CA PHE A 229 17.50 27.32 -15.35
C PHE A 229 17.80 27.32 -16.85
N SER A 230 16.80 27.25 -17.73
CA SER A 230 17.00 27.18 -19.19
C SER A 230 17.84 28.33 -19.74
N SER A 231 17.57 29.57 -19.31
CA SER A 231 18.31 30.76 -19.74
C SER A 231 19.75 30.86 -19.18
N ARG A 232 20.07 30.09 -18.14
CA ARG A 232 21.37 30.13 -17.45
C ARG A 232 22.04 28.75 -17.32
N LYS A 233 21.76 27.80 -18.22
CA LYS A 233 22.31 26.43 -18.17
C LYS A 233 23.84 26.41 -17.99
N ASN A 234 24.56 27.16 -18.83
CA ASN A 234 26.03 27.19 -18.80
C ASN A 234 26.57 27.82 -17.50
N GLU A 235 25.79 28.72 -16.91
CA GLU A 235 26.12 29.36 -15.64
C GLU A 235 25.91 28.37 -14.50
N ILE A 236 24.74 27.74 -14.38
CA ILE A 236 24.45 26.80 -13.29
C ILE A 236 25.44 25.63 -13.27
N ALA A 237 26.01 25.22 -14.42
CA ALA A 237 27.01 24.16 -14.48
C ALA A 237 28.23 24.40 -13.53
N LYS A 238 28.60 25.66 -13.30
CA LYS A 238 29.81 26.05 -12.54
C LYS A 238 29.58 27.13 -11.46
N ASN A 239 28.53 27.93 -11.60
CA ASN A 239 28.21 29.10 -10.79
C ASN A 239 26.77 28.97 -10.28
N PHE A 240 26.59 28.13 -9.26
CA PHE A 240 25.31 27.93 -8.57
C PHE A 240 25.48 28.17 -7.08
N ASP A 241 24.39 28.51 -6.40
CA ASP A 241 24.37 28.72 -4.96
C ASP A 241 23.53 27.65 -4.23
N ILE A 242 23.46 27.79 -2.91
CA ILE A 242 22.71 26.86 -2.08
C ILE A 242 21.19 26.93 -2.35
N ASN A 243 20.68 28.07 -2.82
CA ASN A 243 19.27 28.24 -3.15
C ASN A 243 18.92 27.50 -4.43
N ASP A 244 19.79 27.54 -5.45
CA ASP A 244 19.65 26.79 -6.68
C ASP A 244 19.69 25.28 -6.42
N ALA A 245 20.60 24.84 -5.53
CA ALA A 245 20.66 23.44 -5.09
C ALA A 245 19.39 23.01 -4.33
N ASN A 246 18.97 23.76 -3.32
CA ASN A 246 17.75 23.44 -2.53
C ASN A 246 16.52 23.41 -3.43
N PHE A 247 16.36 24.39 -4.33
CA PHE A 247 15.26 24.43 -5.29
C PHE A 247 15.28 23.21 -6.20
N SER A 248 16.45 22.82 -6.70
CA SER A 248 16.60 21.66 -7.58
C SER A 248 16.24 20.36 -6.87
N GLN A 249 16.69 20.19 -5.63
CA GLN A 249 16.34 19.04 -4.80
C GLN A 249 14.84 18.97 -4.58
N GLU A 250 14.21 20.10 -4.25
CA GLU A 250 12.77 20.19 -4.03
C GLU A 250 12.00 19.78 -5.29
N MET A 251 12.38 20.31 -6.46
CA MET A 251 11.72 19.96 -7.73
C MET A 251 11.89 18.48 -8.08
N ILE A 252 13.08 17.90 -7.88
CA ILE A 252 13.36 16.48 -8.12
C ILE A 252 12.49 15.59 -7.22
N LEU A 253 12.44 15.89 -5.92
CA LEU A 253 11.67 15.13 -4.95
C LEU A 253 10.17 15.25 -5.22
N LYS A 254 9.66 16.46 -5.51
CA LYS A 254 8.25 16.67 -5.89
C LYS A 254 7.88 15.99 -7.21
N SER A 255 8.80 15.93 -8.18
CA SER A 255 8.63 15.19 -9.43
C SER A 255 8.50 13.68 -9.21
N LEU A 256 9.36 13.11 -8.37
CA LEU A 256 9.27 11.69 -8.00
C LEU A 256 7.97 11.36 -7.26
N ASP A 257 7.53 12.25 -6.37
CA ASP A 257 6.24 12.10 -5.70
C ASP A 257 5.05 12.16 -6.67
N PHE A 258 5.13 13.08 -7.65
CA PHE A 258 4.15 13.18 -8.71
C PHE A 258 4.09 11.93 -9.60
N ASP A 259 5.24 11.30 -9.89
CA ASP A 259 5.31 10.02 -10.60
C ASP A 259 4.61 8.91 -9.81
N ASN A 260 4.89 8.79 -8.50
CA ASN A 260 4.24 7.84 -7.61
C ASN A 260 2.72 8.05 -7.58
N TYR A 261 2.27 9.31 -7.51
CA TYR A 261 0.86 9.64 -7.59
C TYR A 261 0.21 9.21 -8.91
N LYS A 262 0.81 9.52 -10.06
CA LYS A 262 0.24 9.12 -11.36
C LYS A 262 0.03 7.61 -11.44
N ILE A 263 0.99 6.86 -10.93
CA ILE A 263 0.90 5.40 -10.81
C ILE A 263 -0.26 4.99 -9.90
N GLN A 264 -0.37 5.61 -8.71
CA GLN A 264 -1.45 5.37 -7.77
C GLN A 264 -2.83 5.64 -8.38
N LYS A 265 -2.96 6.78 -9.05
CA LYS A 265 -4.19 7.21 -9.72
C LYS A 265 -4.61 6.19 -10.77
N GLU A 266 -3.66 5.73 -11.58
CA GLU A 266 -3.92 4.72 -12.60
C GLU A 266 -4.29 3.36 -11.99
N ASN A 267 -3.64 2.97 -10.89
CA ASN A 267 -3.97 1.74 -10.17
C ASN A 267 -5.39 1.79 -9.57
N ASN A 268 -5.69 2.85 -8.83
CA ASN A 268 -7.03 3.12 -8.29
C ASN A 268 -8.06 3.08 -9.41
N ARG A 269 -7.76 3.75 -10.55
CA ARG A 269 -8.64 3.82 -11.71
C ARG A 269 -8.96 2.42 -12.24
N LYS A 270 -7.95 1.57 -12.47
CA LYS A 270 -8.11 0.17 -12.87
C LYS A 270 -8.92 -0.65 -11.87
N ASN A 271 -8.83 -0.28 -10.60
CA ASN A 271 -9.49 -0.93 -9.47
C ASN A 271 -10.87 -0.33 -9.13
N GLY A 272 -11.40 0.52 -10.00
CA GLY A 272 -12.78 1.02 -9.98
C GLY A 272 -13.09 2.11 -8.98
N VAL A 273 -12.06 2.69 -8.37
CA VAL A 273 -12.17 3.86 -7.50
C VAL A 273 -11.35 5.00 -8.09
N SER A 274 -11.79 6.23 -7.86
CA SER A 274 -10.97 7.40 -8.18
C SER A 274 -10.97 8.34 -6.99
N LEU A 275 -9.81 8.90 -6.73
CA LEU A 275 -9.60 9.84 -5.64
C LEU A 275 -10.30 11.15 -5.98
N ASP A 276 -11.09 11.65 -5.05
CA ASP A 276 -11.64 13.00 -5.11
C ASP A 276 -10.51 14.02 -4.85
N LEU A 277 -10.17 14.79 -5.88
CA LEU A 277 -9.05 15.73 -5.86
C LEU A 277 -9.38 17.04 -5.16
N ASP A 278 -10.66 17.35 -4.94
CA ASP A 278 -11.07 18.58 -4.24
C ASP A 278 -10.58 18.57 -2.78
N ASN A 279 -10.31 17.38 -2.24
CA ASN A 279 -9.81 17.17 -0.89
C ASN A 279 -8.32 16.80 -0.84
N HIS A 280 -7.61 16.81 -1.99
CA HIS A 280 -6.21 16.40 -2.10
C HIS A 280 -5.34 17.47 -2.76
N ASN A 281 -4.59 18.20 -1.93
CA ASN A 281 -3.65 19.20 -2.42
C ASN A 281 -2.28 18.55 -2.71
N TYR A 282 -1.99 18.33 -4.00
CA TYR A 282 -0.73 17.73 -4.49
C TYR A 282 0.49 18.67 -4.45
N ASN A 283 0.33 19.89 -3.93
CA ASN A 283 1.41 20.88 -3.85
C ASN A 283 2.41 20.62 -2.70
N GLY A 284 2.66 19.34 -2.39
CA GLY A 284 3.56 18.85 -1.33
C GLY A 284 2.78 18.28 -0.15
N ARG A 285 3.22 17.16 0.44
CA ARG A 285 2.72 16.72 1.77
C ARG A 285 3.21 17.63 2.91
N GLU A 286 3.39 18.93 2.70
CA GLU A 286 3.05 19.84 3.81
C GLU A 286 1.56 19.70 4.17
N SER A 287 0.75 19.10 3.28
CA SER A 287 -0.51 18.43 3.60
C SER A 287 -0.35 17.08 4.33
N TYR A 288 0.57 16.98 5.29
CA TYR A 288 0.30 16.11 6.45
C TYR A 288 -0.98 16.64 7.10
N ARG A 289 -2.13 16.16 6.60
CA ARG A 289 -3.47 16.33 7.12
C ARG A 289 -4.02 17.76 7.08
N SER A 290 -4.92 18.03 6.12
CA SER A 290 -6.09 18.83 6.51
C SER A 290 -6.86 18.01 7.54
N GLU A 291 -6.47 18.11 8.81
CA GLU A 291 -7.18 17.44 9.89
C GLU A 291 -8.52 18.11 10.09
N ILE A 292 -9.55 17.41 9.67
CA ILE A 292 -10.91 17.75 10.08
C ILE A 292 -11.12 17.28 11.52
N ASN A 293 -11.97 17.97 12.26
CA ASN A 293 -12.44 17.48 13.55
C ASN A 293 -13.27 16.20 13.34
N LEU A 294 -13.14 15.20 14.21
CA LEU A 294 -13.95 13.98 14.13
C LEU A 294 -15.45 14.31 14.15
N SER A 295 -15.86 15.27 14.99
CA SER A 295 -17.25 15.74 15.03
C SER A 295 -17.73 16.31 13.68
N GLU A 296 -16.88 17.07 13.00
CA GLU A 296 -17.18 17.68 11.70
C GLU A 296 -17.19 16.62 10.59
N PHE A 297 -16.28 15.63 10.62
CA PHE A 297 -16.31 14.47 9.73
C PHE A 297 -17.61 13.66 9.87
N ILE A 298 -18.02 13.40 11.11
CA ILE A 298 -19.30 12.74 11.41
C ILE A 298 -20.48 13.56 10.86
N HIS A 299 -20.47 14.88 11.06
CA HIS A 299 -21.51 15.77 10.53
C HIS A 299 -21.57 15.77 9.01
N LYS A 300 -20.43 15.66 8.32
CA LYS A 300 -20.36 15.50 6.86
C LYS A 300 -21.07 14.23 6.39
N ILE A 301 -20.86 13.11 7.08
CA ILE A 301 -21.56 11.86 6.80
C ILE A 301 -23.07 12.04 7.00
N SER A 302 -23.49 12.56 8.16
CA SER A 302 -24.91 12.83 8.47
C SER A 302 -25.57 13.74 7.42
N SER A 303 -24.86 14.77 6.97
CA SER A 303 -25.38 15.71 5.98
C SER A 303 -25.61 15.05 4.63
N HIS A 304 -24.74 14.10 4.25
CA HIS A 304 -24.89 13.32 3.02
C HIS A 304 -26.03 12.31 3.10
N THR A 305 -26.08 11.51 4.17
CA THR A 305 -27.09 10.44 4.34
C THR A 305 -28.52 10.96 4.40
N ASN A 306 -28.70 12.25 4.76
CA ASN A 306 -29.99 12.95 4.76
C ASN A 306 -30.41 13.48 3.37
N LYS A 307 -29.50 13.59 2.40
CA LYS A 307 -29.73 14.29 1.12
C LYS A 307 -29.54 13.41 -0.12
N SER A 308 -28.68 12.41 -0.05
CA SER A 308 -28.27 11.57 -1.18
C SER A 308 -28.27 10.12 -0.77
N GLN A 309 -28.63 9.20 -1.67
CA GLN A 309 -28.52 7.74 -1.48
C GLN A 309 -27.22 7.17 -2.09
N GLU A 310 -26.30 8.03 -2.52
CA GLU A 310 -25.03 7.60 -3.08
C GLU A 310 -24.10 7.02 -2.02
N ILE A 311 -23.32 6.01 -2.41
CA ILE A 311 -22.30 5.40 -1.57
C ILE A 311 -21.20 6.40 -1.24
N LEU A 312 -20.77 6.42 0.02
CA LEU A 312 -19.55 7.11 0.45
C LEU A 312 -18.43 6.11 0.66
N LEU A 313 -17.27 6.42 0.09
CA LEU A 313 -16.05 5.65 0.20
C LEU A 313 -14.96 6.57 0.77
N PHE A 314 -14.54 6.33 2.00
CA PHE A 314 -13.50 7.13 2.65
C PHE A 314 -12.33 6.25 3.04
N GLU A 315 -11.14 6.71 2.73
CA GLU A 315 -9.97 6.32 3.48
C GLU A 315 -9.88 7.21 4.73
N PHE A 316 -9.78 6.59 5.90
CA PHE A 316 -9.77 7.23 7.22
C PHE A 316 -8.39 7.09 7.85
N LYS A 317 -7.74 8.21 8.19
CA LYS A 317 -6.30 8.27 8.48
C LYS A 317 -5.99 8.80 9.88
N ALA A 318 -5.08 8.11 10.55
CA ALA A 318 -4.36 8.57 11.73
C ALA A 318 -2.89 8.93 11.36
N VAL A 319 -2.00 9.22 12.32
CA VAL A 319 -0.58 9.52 11.97
C VAL A 319 0.05 8.25 11.40
N ASN A 320 -0.17 7.15 12.10
CA ASN A 320 0.56 5.89 11.89
C ASN A 320 -0.31 4.79 11.29
N HIS A 321 -1.53 5.10 10.85
CA HIS A 321 -2.49 4.09 10.43
C HIS A 321 -3.46 4.60 9.38
N SER A 322 -3.83 3.70 8.46
CA SER A 322 -4.89 3.93 7.46
C SER A 322 -5.95 2.85 7.62
N MET A 323 -7.21 3.30 7.54
CA MET A 323 -8.43 2.53 7.70
C MET A 323 -9.39 2.90 6.57
N ALA A 324 -10.49 2.16 6.43
CA ALA A 324 -11.51 2.46 5.43
C ALA A 324 -12.89 2.58 6.07
N LEU A 325 -13.70 3.51 5.57
CA LEU A 325 -15.09 3.67 5.94
C LEU A 325 -15.94 3.66 4.68
N VAL A 326 -16.97 2.81 4.69
CA VAL A 326 -17.96 2.70 3.62
C VAL A 326 -19.34 2.95 4.22
N VAL A 327 -20.06 3.92 3.65
CA VAL A 327 -21.46 4.21 4.01
C VAL A 327 -22.30 3.95 2.77
N ASN A 328 -23.13 2.92 2.81
CA ASN A 328 -23.88 2.45 1.65
C ASN A 328 -25.38 2.40 1.96
N TYR A 329 -26.21 2.89 1.03
CA TYR A 329 -27.65 2.82 1.18
C TYR A 329 -28.16 1.44 0.73
N ASN A 330 -28.76 0.71 1.66
CA ASN A 330 -29.36 -0.58 1.39
C ASN A 330 -30.78 -0.40 0.87
N GLN A 331 -30.95 -0.57 -0.45
CA GLN A 331 -32.25 -0.42 -1.09
C GLN A 331 -33.32 -1.40 -0.59
N LYS A 332 -32.92 -2.59 -0.09
CA LYS A 332 -33.86 -3.61 0.39
C LYS A 332 -34.46 -3.24 1.74
N THR A 333 -33.63 -2.76 2.66
CA THR A 333 -34.04 -2.39 4.03
C THR A 333 -34.39 -0.91 4.16
N GLN A 334 -34.12 -0.11 3.12
CA GLN A 334 -34.27 1.36 3.13
C GLN A 334 -33.51 2.02 4.28
N SER A 335 -32.32 1.50 4.58
CA SER A 335 -31.46 1.95 5.67
C SER A 335 -30.02 2.13 5.21
N TRP A 336 -29.23 2.86 6.00
CA TRP A 336 -27.80 3.04 5.76
C TRP A 336 -26.98 1.97 6.49
N ASP A 337 -26.09 1.33 5.76
CA ASP A 337 -25.11 0.38 6.28
C ASP A 337 -23.75 1.08 6.40
N TYR A 338 -23.18 1.09 7.61
CA TYR A 338 -21.88 1.68 7.93
C TYR A 338 -20.88 0.55 8.17
N ASN A 339 -19.86 0.44 7.32
CA ASN A 339 -18.79 -0.54 7.45
C ASN A 339 -17.47 0.19 7.69
N PHE A 340 -16.91 0.06 8.89
CA PHE A 340 -15.60 0.58 9.24
C PHE A 340 -14.59 -0.57 9.27
N PHE A 341 -13.60 -0.51 8.41
CA PHE A 341 -12.55 -1.52 8.28
C PHE A 341 -11.23 -1.00 8.84
N ASP A 342 -10.75 -1.66 9.88
CA ASP A 342 -9.40 -1.50 10.40
C ASP A 342 -8.55 -2.74 10.06
N PRO A 343 -7.45 -2.61 9.31
CA PRO A 343 -6.54 -3.71 9.00
C PRO A 343 -6.00 -4.51 10.19
N ASN A 344 -5.96 -3.95 11.41
CA ASN A 344 -5.53 -4.64 12.62
C ASN A 344 -6.63 -5.46 13.31
N TYR A 345 -7.90 -5.06 13.15
CA TYR A 345 -9.02 -5.70 13.85
C TYR A 345 -9.96 -6.42 12.88
N GLY A 346 -10.33 -5.76 11.78
CA GLY A 346 -11.28 -6.24 10.79
C GLY A 346 -12.43 -5.26 10.56
N VAL A 347 -13.62 -5.75 10.21
CA VAL A 347 -14.77 -4.91 9.86
C VAL A 347 -15.76 -4.80 11.01
N PHE A 348 -16.08 -3.57 11.39
CA PHE A 348 -17.18 -3.22 12.28
C PHE A 348 -18.37 -2.75 11.44
N LYS A 349 -19.54 -3.35 11.67
CA LYS A 349 -20.77 -3.09 10.91
C LYS A 349 -21.85 -2.51 11.80
N TYR A 350 -22.48 -1.45 11.32
CA TYR A 350 -23.61 -0.81 11.97
C TYR A 350 -24.70 -0.55 10.94
N TYR A 351 -25.96 -0.75 11.35
CA TYR A 351 -27.14 -0.62 10.49
C TYR A 351 -27.96 0.64 10.83
N ASP A 352 -27.42 1.48 11.71
CA ASP A 352 -28.00 2.75 12.13
C ASP A 352 -26.88 3.75 12.46
N GLU A 353 -27.17 5.03 12.25
CA GLU A 353 -26.21 6.11 12.37
C GLU A 353 -25.78 6.38 13.81
N ALA A 354 -26.69 6.21 14.78
CA ALA A 354 -26.42 6.50 16.18
C ALA A 354 -25.39 5.51 16.75
N SER A 355 -25.55 4.22 16.45
CA SER A 355 -24.60 3.18 16.83
C SER A 355 -23.23 3.38 16.18
N PHE A 356 -23.20 3.74 14.89
CA PHE A 356 -21.95 4.04 14.19
C PHE A 356 -21.23 5.25 14.82
N LYS A 357 -21.95 6.33 15.11
CA LYS A 357 -21.41 7.54 15.76
C LYS A 357 -20.81 7.22 17.13
N ALA A 358 -21.54 6.47 17.95
CA ALA A 358 -21.04 6.06 19.27
C ALA A 358 -19.76 5.22 19.14
N PHE A 359 -19.72 4.30 18.17
CA PHE A 359 -18.54 3.49 17.89
C PHE A 359 -17.33 4.31 17.47
N ILE A 360 -17.46 5.17 16.46
CA ILE A 360 -16.28 5.84 15.89
C ILE A 360 -15.64 6.81 16.88
N ILE A 361 -16.45 7.45 17.73
CA ILE A 361 -15.97 8.29 18.84
C ILE A 361 -15.19 7.45 19.86
N ASP A 362 -15.78 6.34 20.33
CA ASP A 362 -15.14 5.44 21.29
C ASP A 362 -13.86 4.79 20.73
N PHE A 363 -13.87 4.45 19.44
CA PHE A 363 -12.75 3.84 18.75
C PHE A 363 -11.57 4.82 18.64
N VAL A 364 -11.81 6.05 18.18
CA VAL A 364 -10.77 7.07 18.06
C VAL A 364 -10.19 7.43 19.42
N ASP A 365 -11.02 7.58 20.46
CA ASP A 365 -10.55 7.89 21.81
C ASP A 365 -9.66 6.78 22.37
N LYS A 366 -10.08 5.51 22.25
CA LYS A 366 -9.30 4.36 22.75
C LYS A 366 -8.04 4.06 21.95
N GLN A 367 -8.01 4.37 20.66
CA GLN A 367 -6.86 4.13 19.79
C GLN A 367 -6.01 5.38 19.57
N ALA A 368 -6.31 6.49 20.26
CA ALA A 368 -5.65 7.78 20.08
C ALA A 368 -4.13 7.67 20.16
N ASP A 369 -3.62 7.08 21.24
CA ASP A 369 -2.18 6.94 21.45
C ASP A 369 -1.54 5.94 20.47
N TYR A 370 -2.23 4.82 20.20
CA TYR A 370 -1.69 3.74 19.37
C TYR A 370 -1.57 4.16 17.89
N TYR A 371 -2.60 4.79 17.35
CA TYR A 371 -2.62 5.24 15.95
C TYR A 371 -2.15 6.69 15.74
N GLY A 372 -1.99 7.45 16.83
CA GLY A 372 -1.59 8.85 16.79
C GLY A 372 -2.73 9.75 16.30
N PHE A 373 -3.90 9.69 16.91
CA PHE A 373 -4.90 10.73 16.71
C PHE A 373 -4.55 11.94 17.59
N LEU A 374 -4.42 13.12 16.98
CA LEU A 374 -4.09 14.33 17.73
C LEU A 374 -5.34 14.86 18.43
N ARG A 375 -5.31 14.93 19.75
CA ARG A 375 -6.36 15.58 20.52
C ARG A 375 -6.22 17.10 20.36
N LYS A 376 -7.30 17.77 19.98
CA LYS A 376 -7.36 19.22 19.80
C LYS A 376 -7.76 19.91 21.10
N GLU A 377 -7.56 21.23 21.18
CA GLU A 377 -7.81 22.03 22.39
C GLU A 377 -9.27 21.94 22.88
N ASN A 378 -10.23 21.76 21.97
CA ASN A 378 -11.64 21.60 22.29
C ASN A 378 -12.01 20.19 22.80
N GLY A 379 -11.04 19.29 22.98
CA GLY A 379 -11.26 17.91 23.40
C GLY A 379 -11.68 16.94 22.28
N ASP A 380 -11.82 17.43 21.05
CA ASP A 380 -12.08 16.61 19.86
C ASP A 380 -10.77 15.98 19.33
N PHE A 381 -10.88 15.11 18.33
CA PHE A 381 -9.74 14.49 17.66
C PHE A 381 -9.60 14.98 16.22
N GLY A 382 -8.36 15.26 15.83
CA GLY A 382 -7.99 15.48 14.44
C GLY A 382 -7.89 14.17 13.68
N ILE A 383 -8.61 14.07 12.56
CA ILE A 383 -8.56 12.93 11.66
C ILE A 383 -8.22 13.40 10.25
N GLY A 384 -7.41 12.61 9.54
CA GLY A 384 -7.24 12.77 8.09
C GLY A 384 -8.26 11.92 7.35
N TYR A 385 -8.70 12.35 6.18
CA TYR A 385 -9.49 11.49 5.32
C TYR A 385 -9.27 11.82 3.84
N SER A 386 -9.59 10.84 2.99
CA SER A 386 -9.58 10.96 1.55
C SER A 386 -10.89 10.38 1.02
N SER A 387 -11.62 11.14 0.21
CA SER A 387 -12.85 10.66 -0.40
C SER A 387 -12.55 9.97 -1.74
N PHE A 388 -13.28 8.90 -2.01
CA PHE A 388 -13.23 8.20 -3.29
C PHE A 388 -14.63 8.17 -3.89
N TYR A 389 -14.69 8.21 -5.21
CA TYR A 389 -15.92 7.97 -5.96
C TYR A 389 -15.76 6.71 -6.81
N LYS A 390 -16.89 6.06 -7.08
CA LYS A 390 -16.97 4.99 -8.06
C LYS A 390 -16.71 5.58 -9.44
N ASN A 391 -15.80 4.99 -10.19
CA ASN A 391 -15.47 5.47 -11.54
C ASN A 391 -16.13 4.58 -12.63
N GLU A 392 -15.85 4.90 -13.91
CA GLU A 392 -16.39 4.15 -15.07
C GLU A 392 -15.81 2.75 -15.23
N PHE A 393 -14.58 2.52 -14.77
CA PHE A 393 -13.91 1.23 -14.82
C PHE A 393 -14.45 0.38 -13.67
N GLN A 394 -15.18 -0.69 -13.99
CA GLN A 394 -15.68 -1.56 -12.94
C GLN A 394 -14.57 -2.50 -12.48
N ARG A 395 -14.32 -2.54 -11.18
CA ARG A 395 -13.47 -3.57 -10.58
C ARG A 395 -14.02 -4.94 -10.96
N ALA A 396 -13.12 -5.85 -11.34
CA ALA A 396 -13.50 -7.23 -11.61
C ALA A 396 -14.06 -7.87 -10.32
N PRO A 397 -15.18 -8.62 -10.39
CA PRO A 397 -15.69 -9.36 -9.26
C PRO A 397 -14.64 -10.34 -8.70
N LEU A 398 -14.81 -10.71 -7.43
CA LEU A 398 -13.98 -11.72 -6.77
C LEU A 398 -14.02 -13.04 -7.55
N LYS A 399 -12.83 -13.53 -7.90
CA LYS A 399 -12.64 -14.88 -8.45
C LYS A 399 -12.91 -15.95 -7.37
N ASN A 400 -13.36 -17.10 -7.82
CA ASN A 400 -13.42 -18.30 -6.99
C ASN A 400 -12.29 -19.26 -7.36
N LEU A 401 -12.01 -20.21 -6.46
CA LEU A 401 -11.12 -21.32 -6.78
C LEU A 401 -11.67 -22.11 -7.97
N ASN A 402 -10.82 -22.33 -8.98
CA ASN A 402 -11.20 -23.09 -10.15
C ASN A 402 -11.07 -24.60 -9.85
N ILE A 403 -12.22 -25.24 -9.62
CA ILE A 403 -12.32 -26.66 -9.26
C ILE A 403 -11.74 -27.56 -10.38
N GLU A 404 -11.91 -27.20 -11.64
CA GLU A 404 -11.40 -27.99 -12.77
C GLU A 404 -9.87 -27.96 -12.81
N ASN A 405 -9.27 -26.79 -12.63
CA ASN A 405 -7.81 -26.65 -12.56
C ASN A 405 -7.23 -27.39 -11.34
N ILE A 406 -7.93 -27.36 -10.20
CA ILE A 406 -7.54 -28.11 -9.00
C ILE A 406 -7.53 -29.62 -9.31
N LYS A 407 -8.58 -30.15 -9.96
CA LYS A 407 -8.67 -31.57 -10.35
C LYS A 407 -7.62 -31.96 -11.38
N LEU A 408 -7.27 -31.06 -12.30
CA LEU A 408 -6.19 -31.29 -13.26
C LEU A 408 -4.84 -31.39 -12.54
N THR A 409 -4.54 -30.46 -11.63
CA THR A 409 -3.31 -30.51 -10.80
C THR A 409 -3.28 -31.76 -9.91
N GLU A 410 -4.42 -32.14 -9.34
CA GLU A 410 -4.55 -33.40 -8.58
C GLU A 410 -4.17 -34.60 -9.44
N SER A 411 -4.76 -34.73 -10.63
CA SER A 411 -4.46 -35.81 -11.58
C SER A 411 -2.97 -35.86 -11.97
N LEU A 412 -2.36 -34.70 -12.23
CA LEU A 412 -0.94 -34.59 -12.57
C LEU A 412 -0.05 -35.05 -11.41
N LEU A 413 -0.32 -34.58 -10.19
CA LEU A 413 0.45 -34.96 -9.01
C LEU A 413 0.33 -36.45 -8.67
N LEU A 414 -0.84 -37.05 -8.91
CA LEU A 414 -1.05 -38.49 -8.77
C LEU A 414 -0.23 -39.28 -9.81
N ALA A 415 -0.20 -38.80 -11.07
CA ALA A 415 0.57 -39.43 -12.14
C ALA A 415 2.10 -39.32 -11.93
N GLU A 416 2.59 -38.17 -11.46
CA GLU A 416 4.01 -37.93 -11.19
C GLU A 416 4.52 -38.70 -9.97
N GLY A 417 3.67 -38.93 -8.97
CA GLY A 417 4.05 -39.61 -7.72
C GLY A 417 4.33 -41.11 -7.84
N LYS A 418 3.97 -41.76 -8.97
CA LYS A 418 3.92 -43.24 -9.10
C LYS A 418 3.17 -43.93 -7.95
N GLU A 419 2.27 -43.23 -7.25
CA GLU A 419 1.55 -43.80 -6.13
C GLU A 419 0.31 -44.54 -6.63
N THR A 420 0.17 -45.81 -6.26
CA THR A 420 -0.98 -46.62 -6.62
C THR A 420 -2.21 -46.10 -5.88
N VAL A 421 -3.15 -45.47 -6.60
CA VAL A 421 -4.43 -45.04 -6.05
C VAL A 421 -5.38 -46.23 -6.04
N TYR A 422 -5.84 -46.63 -4.85
CA TYR A 422 -6.88 -47.63 -4.69
C TYR A 422 -8.23 -46.93 -4.60
N LEU A 423 -9.02 -47.03 -5.67
CA LEU A 423 -10.46 -46.77 -5.59
C LEU A 423 -11.10 -48.01 -4.97
N ASP A 424 -11.90 -47.81 -3.92
CA ASP A 424 -12.65 -48.79 -3.14
C ASP A 424 -12.55 -50.27 -3.55
N ASN A 425 -12.08 -51.09 -2.61
CA ASN A 425 -12.10 -52.56 -2.64
C ASN A 425 -11.77 -53.20 -4.01
N ASN A 426 -10.47 -53.36 -4.27
CA ASN A 426 -9.88 -54.34 -5.19
C ASN A 426 -9.79 -54.03 -6.70
N LYS A 427 -9.58 -52.79 -7.14
CA LYS A 427 -9.03 -52.55 -8.50
C LYS A 427 -7.79 -51.67 -8.50
N LYS A 428 -6.69 -52.26 -8.98
CA LYS A 428 -5.39 -51.63 -9.24
C LYS A 428 -5.37 -51.14 -10.69
N ILE A 429 -4.98 -49.88 -10.93
CA ILE A 429 -4.59 -49.42 -12.27
C ILE A 429 -3.15 -48.91 -12.13
N SER A 430 -2.26 -49.48 -12.94
CA SER A 430 -0.85 -49.13 -13.07
C SER A 430 -0.64 -47.95 -14.01
#